data_AF-K0F036-F1
#
_entry.id   AF-K0F036-F1
#
_cell.length_a   1.000
_cell.length_b   1.000
_cell.length_c   1.000
_cell.angle_alpha   90.00
_cell.angle_beta   90.00
_cell.angle_gamma   90.00
#
_symmetry.space_group_name_H-M   'P 1'
#
loop_
_entity.id
_entity.type
_entity.pdbx_description
1 polymer ?
#
loop_
_entity_poly.entity_id
_entity_poly.type
_entity_poly.pdbx_seq_one_letter_code
_entity_poly.pdbx_strand_id
1 'polypeptide(L)'
;MCGHGSVDGRATETGDVIDRCLIDASSSDKWQDFLVRLAHGVRQVALDHPELFPLAATAPAQAPWVRPPLGSLRWMETFLNTLLAYGFDDDAAVNAYRSYTTFLLGQLLLQVAAQGPAATELHRSRDDGLSGFPNLFRLQPKLSQDHSAAEFDDALEAVLDRIERMRAAR
;
A
#
# COMPACT_ATOMS: atom_id res chain seq x y z
N MET A 1 4.36 -2.70 33.33
CA MET A 1 5.02 -1.89 32.29
C MET A 1 6.14 -2.71 31.65
N CYS A 2 5.80 -3.60 30.70
CA CYS A 2 6.71 -4.43 29.90
C CYS A 2 5.91 -4.77 28.64
N GLY A 3 6.22 -4.17 27.49
CA GLY A 3 5.45 -4.43 26.26
C GLY A 3 5.76 -3.51 25.09
N HIS A 4 6.20 -2.28 25.33
CA HIS A 4 6.43 -1.32 24.25
C HIS A 4 7.67 -1.65 23.40
N GLY A 5 8.77 -2.08 24.01
CA GLY A 5 10.01 -2.42 23.28
C GLY A 5 9.88 -3.64 22.36
N SER A 6 8.95 -4.56 22.64
CA SER A 6 8.73 -5.73 21.78
C SER A 6 7.94 -5.38 20.52
N VAL A 7 7.04 -4.40 20.59
CA VAL A 7 6.23 -3.98 19.44
C VAL A 7 7.07 -3.14 18.48
N ASP A 8 7.87 -2.21 19.02
CA ASP A 8 8.76 -1.35 18.23
C ASP A 8 9.80 -2.16 17.44
N GLY A 9 10.36 -3.20 18.06
CA GLY A 9 11.28 -4.13 17.38
C GLY A 9 10.61 -4.92 16.24
N ARG A 10 9.37 -5.36 16.42
CA ARG A 10 8.63 -6.09 15.36
C ARG A 10 8.15 -5.18 14.23
N ALA A 11 7.81 -3.93 14.53
CA ALA A 11 7.51 -2.93 13.51
C ALA A 11 8.76 -2.61 12.68
N THR A 12 9.93 -2.52 13.34
CA THR A 12 11.23 -2.37 12.66
C THR A 12 11.52 -3.56 11.74
N GLU A 13 11.35 -4.79 12.22
CA GLU A 13 11.48 -6.02 11.42
C GLU A 13 10.55 -6.01 10.20
N THR A 14 9.29 -5.59 10.38
CA THR A 14 8.34 -5.44 9.26
C THR A 14 8.83 -4.41 8.25
N GLY A 15 9.41 -3.30 8.70
CA GLY A 15 10.05 -2.30 7.85
C GLY A 15 11.24 -2.86 7.06
N ASP A 16 12.08 -3.70 7.68
CA ASP A 16 13.20 -4.37 6.99
C ASP A 16 12.74 -5.34 5.90
N VAL A 17 11.60 -6.02 6.11
CA VAL A 17 10.99 -6.88 5.07
C VAL A 17 10.45 -6.04 3.91
N ILE A 18 9.84 -4.88 4.18
CA ILE A 18 9.41 -3.94 3.12
C ILE A 18 10.62 -3.42 2.32
N ASP A 19 11.73 -3.09 3.00
CA ASP A 19 12.98 -2.70 2.36
C ASP A 19 13.54 -3.84 1.48
N ARG A 20 13.43 -5.10 1.91
CA ARG A 20 13.82 -6.26 1.10
C ARG A 20 13.00 -6.36 -0.19
N CYS A 21 11.67 -6.19 -0.11
CA CYS A 21 10.82 -6.20 -1.30
C CYS A 21 11.26 -5.16 -2.34
N LEU A 22 11.72 -3.98 -1.91
CA LEU A 22 12.24 -2.95 -2.81
C LEU A 22 13.50 -3.41 -3.55
N ILE A 23 14.45 -3.98 -2.80
CA ILE A 23 15.71 -4.48 -3.36
C ILE A 23 15.47 -5.64 -4.33
N ASP A 24 14.59 -6.57 -3.98
CA ASP A 24 14.32 -7.72 -4.83
C ASP A 24 13.60 -7.29 -6.11
N ALA A 25 12.65 -6.36 -6.02
CA ALA A 25 11.92 -5.85 -7.16
C ALA A 25 12.78 -5.00 -8.10
N SER A 26 13.74 -4.22 -7.59
CA SER A 26 14.58 -3.32 -8.40
C SER A 26 15.50 -4.03 -9.38
N SER A 27 15.64 -5.36 -9.26
CA SER A 27 16.35 -6.21 -10.21
C SER A 27 15.61 -6.47 -11.53
N SER A 28 14.38 -5.94 -11.69
CA SER A 28 13.55 -6.18 -12.87
C SER A 28 14.07 -5.47 -14.12
N ASP A 29 13.85 -6.05 -15.31
CA ASP A 29 14.31 -5.43 -16.56
C ASP A 29 13.45 -4.21 -16.97
N LYS A 30 12.19 -4.18 -16.54
CA LYS A 30 11.23 -3.13 -16.87
C LYS A 30 10.70 -2.47 -15.61
N TRP A 31 10.43 -1.17 -15.72
CA TRP A 31 9.88 -0.39 -14.62
C TRP A 31 8.48 -0.87 -14.20
N GLN A 32 7.66 -1.38 -15.13
CA GLN A 32 6.36 -1.94 -14.81
C GLN A 32 6.52 -3.18 -13.93
N ASP A 33 7.42 -4.09 -14.31
CA ASP A 33 7.70 -5.31 -13.55
C ASP A 33 8.26 -4.99 -12.15
N PHE A 34 9.10 -3.97 -12.04
CA PHE A 34 9.57 -3.44 -10.76
C PHE A 34 8.41 -3.02 -9.85
N LEU A 35 7.52 -2.15 -10.34
CA LEU A 35 6.40 -1.65 -9.54
C LEU A 35 5.39 -2.75 -9.21
N VAL A 36 5.10 -3.66 -10.14
CA VAL A 36 4.20 -4.80 -9.88
C VAL A 36 4.77 -5.71 -8.80
N ARG A 37 6.03 -6.13 -8.91
CA ARG A 37 6.69 -7.01 -7.92
C ARG A 37 6.75 -6.36 -6.55
N LEU A 38 7.08 -5.07 -6.49
CA LEU A 38 7.10 -4.33 -5.25
C LEU A 38 5.71 -4.26 -4.61
N ALA A 39 4.67 -3.97 -5.39
CA ALA A 39 3.30 -3.85 -4.90
C ALA A 39 2.81 -5.16 -4.28
N HIS A 40 3.00 -6.28 -4.98
CA HIS A 40 2.63 -7.60 -4.48
C HIS A 40 3.48 -8.02 -3.27
N GLY A 41 4.79 -7.72 -3.27
CA GLY A 41 5.66 -8.00 -2.13
C GLY A 41 5.19 -7.27 -0.87
N VAL A 42 4.95 -5.96 -0.96
CA VAL A 42 4.48 -5.16 0.19
C VAL A 42 3.05 -5.56 0.60
N ARG A 43 2.18 -5.91 -0.34
CA ARG A 43 0.85 -6.47 -0.05
C ARG A 43 0.95 -7.76 0.76
N GLN A 44 1.86 -8.66 0.37
CA GLN A 44 2.07 -9.90 1.09
C GLN A 44 2.53 -9.64 2.53
N VAL A 45 3.47 -8.71 2.73
CA VAL A 45 3.90 -8.27 4.07
C VAL A 45 2.73 -7.71 4.89
N ALA A 46 1.87 -6.88 4.28
CA ALA A 46 0.72 -6.32 4.96
C ALA A 46 -0.28 -7.42 5.41
N LEU A 47 -0.50 -8.43 4.59
CA LEU A 47 -1.39 -9.56 4.90
C LEU A 47 -0.80 -10.54 5.92
N ASP A 48 0.52 -10.74 5.89
CA ASP A 48 1.22 -11.62 6.85
C ASP A 48 1.36 -10.95 8.23
N HIS A 49 1.36 -9.61 8.28
CA HIS A 49 1.57 -8.81 9.48
C HIS A 49 0.57 -7.65 9.65
N PRO A 50 -0.76 -7.90 9.66
CA PRO A 50 -1.78 -6.83 9.63
C PRO A 50 -1.75 -5.91 10.85
N GLU A 51 -1.29 -6.39 12.00
CA GLU A 51 -1.15 -5.60 13.24
C GLU A 51 0.10 -4.71 13.25
N LEU A 52 1.14 -5.09 12.50
CA LEU A 52 2.45 -4.40 12.49
C LEU A 52 2.59 -3.47 11.28
N PHE A 53 1.97 -3.84 10.16
CA PHE A 53 2.04 -3.06 8.93
C PHE A 53 1.60 -1.61 9.12
N PRO A 54 0.47 -1.29 9.80
CA PRO A 54 0.10 0.09 10.07
C PRO A 54 1.17 0.88 10.84
N LEU A 55 1.85 0.24 11.80
CA LEU A 55 2.91 0.87 12.59
C LEU A 55 4.14 1.18 11.70
N ALA A 56 4.57 0.23 10.88
CA ALA A 56 5.69 0.42 9.96
C ALA A 56 5.35 1.45 8.87
N ALA A 57 4.16 1.36 8.29
CA ALA A 57 3.67 2.22 7.22
C ALA A 57 3.30 3.63 7.66
N THR A 58 3.19 3.91 8.97
CA THR A 58 2.88 5.26 9.49
C THR A 58 3.96 5.80 10.41
N ALA A 59 5.12 5.12 10.46
CA ALA A 59 6.26 5.53 11.26
C ALA A 59 6.66 6.99 10.92
N PRO A 60 7.00 7.82 11.92
CA PRO A 60 7.40 9.19 11.70
C PRO A 60 8.54 9.31 10.68
N ALA A 61 8.46 10.32 9.82
CA ALA A 61 9.50 10.51 8.82
C ALA A 61 10.85 10.94 9.43
N GLN A 62 11.94 10.38 8.91
CA GLN A 62 13.30 10.73 9.36
C GLN A 62 13.68 12.18 9.02
N ALA A 63 12.97 12.82 8.09
CA ALA A 63 13.17 14.22 7.73
C ALA A 63 11.84 14.99 7.70
N PRO A 64 11.77 16.23 8.26
CA PRO A 64 10.52 16.98 8.39
C PRO A 64 9.80 17.34 7.08
N TRP A 65 10.53 17.37 5.96
CA TRP A 65 9.99 17.70 4.64
C TRP A 65 9.36 16.50 3.93
N VAL A 66 9.63 15.28 4.40
CA VAL A 66 9.03 14.06 3.88
C VAL A 66 7.62 13.93 4.43
N ARG A 67 6.63 13.92 3.54
CA ARG A 67 5.24 13.66 3.94
C ARG A 67 5.10 12.18 4.31
N PRO A 68 4.46 11.83 5.44
CA PRO A 68 4.04 10.46 5.71
C PRO A 68 3.28 9.87 4.51
N PRO A 69 3.40 8.55 4.23
CA PRO A 69 3.56 7.51 5.25
C PRO A 69 4.95 6.85 5.35
N LEU A 70 5.86 7.03 4.39
CA LEU A 70 7.16 6.35 4.41
C LEU A 70 8.26 7.23 5.02
N GLY A 71 8.76 6.81 6.18
CA GLY A 71 9.79 7.56 6.90
C GLY A 71 11.24 7.25 6.53
N SER A 72 11.49 6.20 5.74
CA SER A 72 12.84 5.74 5.37
C SER A 72 13.40 6.55 4.20
N LEU A 73 14.40 7.41 4.48
CA LEU A 73 15.13 8.13 3.42
C LEU A 73 15.84 7.17 2.46
N ARG A 74 16.36 6.05 2.99
CA ARG A 74 17.03 5.02 2.18
C ARG A 74 16.08 4.33 1.20
N TRP A 75 14.86 4.04 1.64
CA TRP A 75 13.83 3.47 0.78
C TRP A 75 13.47 4.43 -0.35
N MET A 76 13.21 5.70 0.01
CA MET A 76 12.88 6.74 -0.96
C MET A 76 14.01 6.97 -1.97
N GLU A 77 15.27 7.06 -1.53
CA GLU A 77 16.45 7.18 -2.38
C GLU A 77 16.55 6.00 -3.35
N THR A 78 16.44 4.77 -2.84
CA THR A 78 16.54 3.55 -3.66
C THR A 78 15.43 3.48 -4.70
N PHE A 79 14.19 3.80 -4.30
CA PHE A 79 13.04 3.81 -5.19
C PHE A 79 13.20 4.85 -6.31
N LEU A 80 13.55 6.09 -5.96
CA LEU A 80 13.75 7.17 -6.93
C LEU A 80 14.93 6.87 -7.86
N ASN A 81 16.07 6.42 -7.32
CA ASN A 81 17.22 6.02 -8.13
C ASN A 81 16.87 4.91 -9.14
N THR A 82 16.04 3.94 -8.72
CA THR A 82 15.56 2.87 -9.60
C THR A 82 14.70 3.43 -10.74
N LEU A 83 13.78 4.36 -10.46
CA LEU A 83 12.99 5.02 -11.51
C LEU A 83 13.85 5.84 -12.47
N LEU A 84 14.79 6.63 -11.94
CA LEU A 84 15.71 7.42 -12.77
C LEU A 84 16.56 6.51 -13.67
N ALA A 85 16.98 5.34 -13.19
CA ALA A 85 17.71 4.34 -13.98
C ALA A 85 16.87 3.75 -15.14
N TYR A 86 15.53 3.70 -15.01
CA TYR A 86 14.63 3.37 -16.12
C TYR A 86 14.35 4.54 -17.08
N GLY A 87 15.02 5.68 -16.89
CA GLY A 87 14.92 6.86 -17.76
C GLY A 87 13.71 7.74 -17.47
N PHE A 88 13.18 7.72 -16.24
CA PHE A 88 12.25 8.74 -15.78
C PHE A 88 13.01 10.06 -15.59
N ASP A 89 12.44 11.20 -15.99
CA ASP A 89 12.94 12.51 -15.58
C ASP A 89 12.54 12.81 -14.12
N ASP A 90 13.11 13.87 -13.54
CA ASP A 90 12.87 14.24 -12.13
C ASP A 90 11.38 14.42 -11.82
N ASP A 91 10.65 15.08 -12.73
CA ASP A 91 9.21 15.32 -12.57
C ASP A 91 8.42 14.01 -12.61
N ALA A 92 8.71 13.12 -13.56
CA ALA A 92 8.05 11.83 -13.69
C ALA A 92 8.38 10.91 -12.51
N ALA A 93 9.63 10.89 -12.03
CA ALA A 93 10.05 10.10 -10.89
C ALA A 93 9.33 10.53 -9.60
N VAL A 94 9.26 11.84 -9.33
CA VAL A 94 8.55 12.38 -8.15
C VAL A 94 7.04 12.11 -8.24
N ASN A 95 6.44 12.30 -9.42
CA ASN A 95 5.01 12.06 -9.61
C ASN A 95 4.65 10.57 -9.52
N ALA A 96 5.50 9.69 -10.05
CA ALA A 96 5.36 8.24 -9.92
C ALA A 96 5.48 7.81 -8.45
N TYR A 97 6.52 8.27 -7.73
CA TYR A 97 6.70 8.01 -6.30
C TYR A 97 5.46 8.39 -5.49
N ARG A 98 4.95 9.62 -5.65
CA ARG A 98 3.78 10.09 -4.92
C ARG A 98 2.53 9.27 -5.24
N SER A 99 2.30 8.99 -6.52
CA SER A 99 1.11 8.26 -6.98
C SER A 99 1.11 6.81 -6.49
N TYR A 100 2.25 6.15 -6.65
CA TYR A 100 2.45 4.75 -6.30
C TYR A 100 2.37 4.54 -4.78
N THR A 101 3.09 5.33 -3.99
CA THR A 101 3.10 5.19 -2.52
C THR A 101 1.76 5.55 -1.89
N THR A 102 1.07 6.59 -2.39
CA THR A 102 -0.27 6.97 -1.92
C THR A 102 -1.28 5.85 -2.18
N PHE A 103 -1.28 5.30 -3.40
CA PHE A 103 -2.11 4.16 -3.75
C PHE A 103 -1.81 2.96 -2.85
N LEU A 104 -0.55 2.49 -2.85
CA LEU A 104 -0.17 1.25 -2.21
C LEU A 104 -0.45 1.29 -0.71
N LEU A 105 -0.01 2.34 -0.02
CA LEU A 105 -0.15 2.43 1.43
C LEU A 105 -1.59 2.70 1.81
N GLY A 106 -2.31 3.55 1.08
CA GLY A 106 -3.73 3.78 1.32
C GLY A 106 -4.57 2.52 1.17
N GLN A 107 -4.36 1.77 0.08
CA GLN A 107 -5.07 0.53 -0.21
C GLN A 107 -4.77 -0.54 0.85
N LEU A 108 -3.50 -0.73 1.20
CA LEU A 108 -3.11 -1.76 2.17
C LEU A 108 -3.54 -1.42 3.60
N LEU A 109 -3.46 -0.14 4.01
CA LEU A 109 -3.97 0.29 5.31
C LEU A 109 -5.48 0.05 5.43
N LEU A 110 -6.26 0.30 4.38
CA LEU A 110 -7.69 0.00 4.34
C LEU A 110 -7.95 -1.52 4.39
N GLN A 111 -7.17 -2.30 3.64
CA GLN A 111 -7.33 -3.76 3.58
C GLN A 111 -7.06 -4.42 4.93
N VAL A 112 -5.97 -4.05 5.62
CA VAL A 112 -5.67 -4.61 6.96
C VAL A 112 -6.66 -4.13 8.02
N ALA A 113 -7.15 -2.88 7.93
CA ALA A 113 -8.18 -2.37 8.83
C ALA A 113 -9.51 -3.15 8.69
N ALA A 114 -9.86 -3.58 7.47
CA ALA A 114 -11.06 -4.38 7.20
C ALA A 114 -10.97 -5.82 7.72
N GLN A 115 -9.77 -6.32 8.02
CA GLN A 115 -9.55 -7.66 8.59
C GLN A 115 -9.43 -7.64 10.13
N GLY A 116 -9.34 -6.46 10.73
CA GLY A 116 -9.18 -6.31 12.17
C GLY A 116 -10.40 -6.79 12.99
N PRO A 117 -10.22 -7.03 14.30
CA PRO A 117 -11.29 -7.52 15.19
C PRO A 117 -12.57 -6.67 15.14
N ALA A 118 -12.43 -5.35 15.06
CA ALA A 118 -13.53 -4.41 14.96
C ALA A 118 -14.41 -4.61 13.72
N ALA A 119 -13.82 -4.99 12.58
CA ALA A 119 -14.56 -5.26 11.36
C ALA A 119 -15.41 -6.53 11.47
N THR A 120 -14.90 -7.55 12.17
CA THR A 120 -15.63 -8.81 12.41
C THR A 120 -16.85 -8.61 13.32
N GLU A 121 -16.73 -7.76 14.35
CA GLU A 121 -17.85 -7.44 15.26
C GLU A 121 -18.98 -6.69 14.55
N LEU A 122 -18.65 -5.75 13.65
CA LEU A 122 -19.63 -4.98 12.89
C LEU A 122 -20.49 -5.85 11.96
N HIS A 123 -19.93 -6.92 11.39
CA HIS A 123 -20.68 -7.83 10.51
C HIS A 123 -21.78 -8.61 11.25
N ARG A 124 -21.60 -8.88 12.55
CA ARG A 124 -22.54 -9.69 13.34
C ARG A 124 -23.81 -8.93 13.73
N SER A 125 -23.78 -7.60 13.69
CA SER A 125 -24.83 -6.74 14.25
C SER A 125 -25.81 -6.15 13.23
N ARG A 126 -25.73 -6.53 11.95
CA ARG A 126 -26.20 -5.69 10.82
C ARG A 126 -27.53 -6.07 10.14
N ASP A 127 -28.29 -7.03 10.65
CA ASP A 127 -29.43 -7.60 9.91
C ASP A 127 -30.74 -6.78 9.92
N ASP A 128 -30.84 -5.64 10.61
CA ASP A 128 -32.08 -4.86 10.73
C ASP A 128 -32.05 -3.42 10.12
N GLY A 129 -30.88 -2.94 9.68
CA GLY A 129 -30.67 -1.50 9.40
C GLY A 129 -31.01 -0.97 8.00
N LEU A 130 -31.40 -1.81 7.04
CA LEU A 130 -31.48 -1.43 5.61
C LEU A 130 -32.86 -0.90 5.14
N SER A 131 -33.84 -0.79 6.03
CA SER A 131 -35.23 -0.40 5.67
C SER A 131 -35.34 0.96 4.95
N GLY A 132 -34.43 1.90 5.22
CA GLY A 132 -34.36 3.21 4.56
C GLY A 132 -33.44 3.29 3.33
N PHE A 133 -32.79 2.19 2.92
CA PHE A 133 -31.73 2.20 1.92
C PHE A 133 -32.01 1.21 0.77
N PRO A 134 -32.97 1.52 -0.13
CA PRO A 134 -33.44 0.56 -1.14
C PRO A 134 -32.34 0.08 -2.10
N ASN A 135 -31.38 0.95 -2.44
CA ASN A 135 -30.23 0.57 -3.26
C ASN A 135 -29.27 -0.37 -2.51
N LEU A 136 -29.01 -0.13 -1.23
CA LEU A 136 -28.16 -1.01 -0.43
C LEU A 136 -28.82 -2.38 -0.25
N PHE A 137 -30.13 -2.42 0.05
CA PHE A 137 -30.87 -3.68 0.12
C PHE A 137 -30.77 -4.49 -1.18
N ARG A 138 -30.99 -3.84 -2.33
CA ARG A 138 -30.92 -4.49 -3.65
C ARG A 138 -29.49 -4.94 -4.03
N LEU A 139 -28.47 -4.16 -3.66
CA LEU A 139 -27.08 -4.40 -4.07
C LEU A 139 -26.25 -5.15 -3.01
N GLN A 140 -26.76 -5.36 -1.80
CA GLN A 140 -26.06 -6.02 -0.69
C GLN A 140 -25.40 -7.34 -1.11
N PRO A 141 -26.05 -8.26 -1.85
CA PRO A 141 -25.41 -9.52 -2.24
C PRO A 141 -24.20 -9.35 -3.16
N LYS A 142 -24.13 -8.24 -3.91
CA LYS A 142 -22.97 -7.91 -4.77
C LYS A 142 -21.90 -7.16 -3.98
N LEU A 143 -22.30 -6.19 -3.15
CA LEU A 143 -21.39 -5.36 -2.35
C LEU A 143 -20.73 -6.11 -1.19
N SER A 144 -21.28 -7.24 -0.75
CA SER A 144 -20.72 -8.08 0.31
C SER A 144 -19.70 -9.11 -0.19
N GLN A 145 -19.49 -9.19 -1.50
CA GLN A 145 -18.48 -10.07 -2.08
C GLN A 145 -17.09 -9.50 -1.82
N ASP A 146 -16.17 -10.34 -1.37
CA ASP A 146 -14.75 -9.96 -1.25
C ASP A 146 -14.07 -10.03 -2.62
N HIS A 147 -13.80 -8.86 -3.19
CA HIS A 147 -13.03 -8.69 -4.43
C HIS A 147 -11.66 -8.04 -4.17
N SER A 148 -11.19 -8.00 -2.92
CA SER A 148 -10.02 -7.20 -2.52
C SER A 148 -8.73 -7.51 -3.27
N ALA A 149 -8.55 -8.75 -3.74
CA ALA A 149 -7.41 -9.12 -4.58
C ALA A 149 -7.53 -8.55 -6.00
N ALA A 150 -8.68 -8.75 -6.66
CA ALA A 150 -8.91 -8.22 -8.00
C ALA A 150 -8.92 -6.69 -8.01
N GLU A 151 -9.56 -6.06 -7.03
CA GLU A 151 -9.58 -4.60 -6.88
C GLU A 151 -8.17 -4.01 -6.64
N PHE A 152 -7.28 -4.76 -5.97
CA PHE A 152 -5.87 -4.34 -5.83
C PHE A 152 -5.15 -4.36 -7.17
N ASP A 153 -5.32 -5.42 -7.96
CA ASP A 153 -4.67 -5.57 -9.27
C ASP A 153 -5.19 -4.54 -10.28
N ASP A 154 -6.51 -4.35 -10.35
CA ASP A 154 -7.15 -3.34 -11.21
C ASP A 154 -6.68 -1.92 -10.87
N ALA A 155 -6.59 -1.61 -9.58
CA ALA A 155 -6.11 -0.30 -9.13
C ALA A 155 -4.61 -0.09 -9.38
N LEU A 156 -3.80 -1.15 -9.23
CA LEU A 156 -2.39 -1.14 -9.57
C LEU A 156 -2.20 -0.88 -11.06
N GLU A 157 -2.93 -1.58 -11.93
CA GLU A 157 -2.92 -1.36 -13.39
C GLU A 157 -3.26 0.10 -13.73
N ALA A 158 -4.33 0.66 -13.15
CA ALA A 158 -4.73 2.04 -13.36
C ALA A 158 -3.64 3.06 -12.94
N VAL A 159 -2.89 2.77 -11.87
CA VAL A 159 -1.76 3.59 -11.43
C VAL A 159 -0.58 3.48 -12.40
N LEU A 160 -0.24 2.28 -12.86
CA LEU A 160 0.83 2.06 -13.84
C LEU A 160 0.52 2.76 -15.16
N ASP A 161 -0.71 2.66 -15.65
CA ASP A 161 -1.22 3.38 -16.82
C ASP A 161 -1.05 4.90 -16.69
N ARG A 162 -1.33 5.44 -15.51
CA ARG A 162 -1.14 6.87 -15.22
C ARG A 162 0.35 7.23 -15.24
N ILE A 163 1.21 6.37 -14.69
CA ILE A 163 2.66 6.58 -14.66
C ILE A 163 3.26 6.52 -16.09
N GLU A 164 2.82 5.58 -16.93
CA GLU A 164 3.24 5.51 -18.34
C GLU A 164 2.88 6.80 -19.08
N ARG A 165 1.64 7.31 -18.90
CA ARG A 165 1.22 8.58 -19.50
C ARG A 165 2.06 9.77 -19.02
N MET A 166 2.49 9.80 -17.77
CA MET A 166 3.36 10.86 -17.24
C MET A 166 4.75 10.80 -17.88
N ARG A 167 5.29 9.60 -18.04
CA ARG A 167 6.60 9.37 -18.67
C ARG A 167 6.59 9.72 -20.16
N ALA A 168 5.50 9.43 -20.86
CA ALA A 168 5.35 9.68 -22.30
C ALA A 168 4.90 11.11 -22.66
N ALA A 169 4.48 11.92 -21.68
CA ALA A 169 3.98 13.28 -21.92
C ALA A 169 5.09 14.32 -22.19
N ARG A 170 6.32 13.86 -22.48
CA ARG A 170 7.50 14.67 -22.81
C ARG A 170 8.39 13.93 -23.81
#